data_AF-A0A9W6ZW94-F1
#
_entry.id   AF-A0A9W6ZW94-F1
#
_cell.length_a   1.000
_cell.length_b   1.000
_cell.length_c   1.000
_cell.angle_alpha   90.00
_cell.angle_beta   90.00
_cell.angle_gamma   90.00
#
_symmetry.space_group_name_H-M   'P 1'
#
loop_
_entity.id
_entity.type
_entity.pdbx_description
1 polymer ?
#
loop_
_entity_poly.entity_id
_entity_poly.type
_entity_poly.pdbx_seq_one_letter_code
_entity_poly.pdbx_strand_id
1 'polypeptide(L)'
;HTGDTDFASHLSGVASLLSGWSSPPHLVKAGMFHSLYGTEGFQGHKVPWSERPKVKRGIGEEAERLAFWFCVADRQSVDSAVRSALLGGGPPAGGGGGA
;
A
#
# COMPACT_ATOMS: atom_id res chain seq x y z
N HIS A 1 4.81 -2.33 28.32
CA HIS A 1 4.13 -3.12 27.28
C HIS A 1 2.98 -2.28 26.73
N THR A 2 3.12 -1.69 25.53
CA THR A 2 2.12 -0.76 24.96
C THR A 2 2.12 -0.69 23.42
N GLY A 3 2.81 -1.60 22.71
CA GLY A 3 2.91 -1.53 21.24
C GLY A 3 1.65 -2.03 20.49
N ASP A 4 1.03 -3.12 20.95
CA ASP A 4 -0.04 -3.78 20.20
C ASP A 4 -1.39 -3.05 20.32
N THR A 5 -1.67 -2.44 21.48
CA THR A 5 -2.88 -1.64 21.71
C THR A 5 -2.89 -0.39 20.83
N ASP A 6 -1.72 0.20 20.60
CA ASP A 6 -1.57 1.38 19.73
C ASP A 6 -1.78 1.01 18.26
N PHE A 7 -1.24 -0.14 17.81
CA PHE A 7 -1.39 -0.58 16.43
C PHE A 7 -2.84 -0.98 16.07
N ALA A 8 -3.51 -1.75 16.94
CA ALA A 8 -4.91 -2.10 16.70
C ALA A 8 -5.84 -0.86 16.71
N SER A 9 -5.55 0.11 17.59
CA SER A 9 -6.23 1.41 17.62
C SER A 9 -5.96 2.20 16.34
N HIS A 10 -4.72 2.22 15.85
CA HIS A 10 -4.35 2.86 14.60
C HIS A 10 -5.15 2.31 13.40
N LEU A 11 -5.19 0.98 13.22
CA LEU A 11 -5.94 0.35 12.13
C LEU A 11 -7.44 0.67 12.21
N SER A 12 -8.01 0.63 13.42
CA SER A 12 -9.42 0.96 13.67
C SER A 12 -9.72 2.43 13.42
N GLY A 13 -8.80 3.33 13.75
CA GLY A 13 -8.90 4.77 13.49
C GLY A 13 -8.89 5.09 12.00
N VAL A 14 -8.00 4.46 11.22
CA VAL A 14 -7.97 4.59 9.75
C VAL A 14 -9.29 4.11 9.14
N ALA A 15 -9.79 2.95 9.55
CA ALA A 15 -11.06 2.43 9.05
C ALA A 15 -12.23 3.37 9.39
N SER A 16 -12.25 3.92 10.60
CA SER A 16 -13.27 4.87 11.05
C SER A 16 -13.24 6.18 10.24
N LEU A 17 -12.05 6.72 9.95
CA LEU A 17 -11.89 7.90 9.10
C LEU A 17 -12.42 7.66 7.69
N LEU A 18 -12.01 6.56 7.06
CA LEU A 18 -12.48 6.20 5.71
C LEU A 18 -14.00 6.03 5.66
N SER A 19 -14.58 5.39 6.69
CA SER A 19 -16.03 5.25 6.84
C SER A 19 -16.70 6.62 7.00
N GLY A 20 -16.12 7.52 7.80
CA GLY A 20 -16.63 8.89 7.99
C GLY A 20 -16.61 9.72 6.69
N TRP A 21 -15.68 9.43 5.78
CA TRP A 21 -15.64 10.02 4.44
C TRP A 21 -16.62 9.37 3.45
N SER A 22 -17.50 8.48 3.90
CA SER A 22 -18.41 7.72 3.02
C SER A 22 -17.68 6.94 1.93
N SER A 23 -16.46 6.47 2.24
CA SER A 23 -15.65 5.70 1.30
C SER A 23 -16.33 4.36 0.95
N PRO A 24 -16.05 3.79 -0.23
CA PRO A 24 -16.53 2.46 -0.58
C PRO A 24 -16.11 1.39 0.46
N PRO A 25 -16.95 0.35 0.70
CA PRO A 25 -16.66 -0.67 1.72
C PRO A 25 -15.31 -1.39 1.53
N HIS A 26 -14.89 -1.61 0.28
CA HIS A 26 -13.61 -2.24 -0.01
C HIS A 26 -12.41 -1.36 0.41
N LEU A 27 -12.55 -0.03 0.36
CA LEU A 27 -11.51 0.90 0.76
C LEU A 27 -11.39 0.96 2.29
N VAL A 28 -12.53 0.98 2.99
CA VAL A 28 -12.56 0.90 4.47
C VAL A 28 -11.88 -0.38 4.96
N LYS A 29 -12.20 -1.53 4.34
CA LYS A 29 -11.51 -2.81 4.64
C LYS A 29 -10.03 -2.73 4.29
N ALA A 30 -9.65 -2.21 3.13
CA ALA A 30 -8.24 -2.06 2.77
C ALA A 30 -7.47 -1.24 3.82
N GLY A 31 -8.05 -0.15 4.32
CA GLY A 31 -7.47 0.68 5.38
C GLY A 31 -7.26 -0.08 6.70
N MET A 32 -8.21 -0.93 7.11
CA MET A 32 -8.06 -1.76 8.32
C MET A 32 -6.94 -2.80 8.18
N PHE A 33 -6.65 -3.27 6.97
CA PHE A 33 -5.67 -4.32 6.68
C PHE A 33 -4.40 -3.79 5.98
N HIS A 34 -4.18 -2.47 5.95
CA HIS A 34 -3.17 -1.85 5.09
C HIS A 34 -1.71 -2.19 5.46
N SER A 35 -1.47 -2.82 6.61
CA SER A 35 -0.15 -3.24 7.08
C SER A 35 0.01 -4.76 7.20
N LEU A 36 -0.92 -5.55 6.63
CA LEU A 36 -0.98 -7.00 6.79
C LEU A 36 0.25 -7.74 6.24
N TYR A 37 0.84 -7.22 5.17
CA TYR A 37 2.04 -7.78 4.54
C TYR A 37 3.32 -7.04 4.98
N GLY A 38 3.23 -6.24 6.04
CA GLY A 38 4.25 -5.29 6.46
C GLY A 38 4.25 -4.03 5.62
N THR A 39 4.74 -2.93 6.18
CA THR A 39 4.96 -1.67 5.47
C THR A 39 6.42 -1.23 5.65
N GLU A 40 6.84 -0.25 4.87
CA GLU A 40 8.17 0.38 4.98
C GLU A 40 8.55 0.74 6.44
N GLY A 41 7.56 1.06 7.29
CA GLY A 41 7.76 1.41 8.71
C GLY A 41 7.38 0.33 9.75
N PHE A 42 6.76 -0.80 9.38
CA PHE A 42 6.33 -1.83 10.33
C PHE A 42 6.67 -3.25 9.84
N GLN A 43 7.56 -3.91 10.58
CA GLN A 43 8.19 -5.19 10.17
C GLN A 43 7.89 -6.36 11.13
N GLY A 44 7.02 -6.18 12.13
CA GLY A 44 6.81 -7.15 13.22
C GLY A 44 6.26 -8.51 12.78
N HIS A 45 5.02 -8.57 12.33
CA HIS A 45 4.39 -9.80 11.82
C HIS A 45 3.84 -9.56 10.43
N LYS A 46 4.17 -10.44 9.48
CA LYS A 46 3.75 -10.33 8.08
C LYS A 46 3.07 -11.61 7.67
N VAL A 47 1.88 -11.49 7.09
CA VAL A 47 1.24 -12.62 6.42
C VAL A 47 2.10 -13.01 5.21
N PRO A 48 2.46 -14.29 5.04
CA PRO A 48 3.25 -14.72 3.88
C PRO A 48 2.42 -14.57 2.60
N TRP A 49 3.09 -14.28 1.48
CA TRP A 49 2.39 -14.04 0.21
C TRP A 49 1.63 -15.26 -0.31
N SER A 50 2.00 -16.47 0.10
CA SER A 50 1.27 -17.70 -0.18
C SER A 50 -0.16 -17.70 0.41
N GLU A 51 -0.40 -16.92 1.46
CA GLU A 51 -1.70 -16.84 2.16
C GLU A 51 -2.62 -15.74 1.58
N ARG A 52 -2.18 -14.99 0.57
CA ARG A 52 -3.01 -13.97 -0.10
C ARG A 52 -4.39 -14.50 -0.54
N PRO A 53 -4.54 -15.72 -1.10
CA PRO A 53 -5.87 -16.25 -1.42
C PRO A 53 -6.80 -16.36 -0.21
N LYS A 54 -6.26 -16.67 0.97
CA LYS A 54 -7.04 -16.73 2.22
C LYS A 54 -7.48 -15.33 2.66
N VAL A 55 -6.58 -14.35 2.56
CA VAL A 55 -6.89 -12.94 2.86
C VAL A 55 -7.97 -12.41 1.91
N LYS A 56 -7.83 -12.63 0.60
CA LYS A 56 -8.83 -12.26 -0.41
C LYS A 56 -10.22 -12.80 -0.08
N ARG A 57 -10.32 -14.07 0.32
CA ARG A 57 -11.60 -14.66 0.76
C ARG A 57 -12.16 -14.01 2.03
N GLY A 58 -11.30 -13.52 2.93
CA GLY A 58 -11.71 -12.91 4.19
C GLY A 58 -12.17 -11.45 4.04
N ILE A 59 -11.41 -10.62 3.31
CA ILE A 59 -11.67 -9.16 3.25
C ILE A 59 -12.24 -8.70 1.92
N GLY A 60 -12.26 -9.57 0.90
CA GLY A 60 -12.64 -9.28 -0.47
C GLY A 60 -11.42 -9.02 -1.36
N GLU A 61 -11.54 -9.36 -2.65
CA GLU A 61 -10.41 -9.27 -3.59
C GLU A 61 -9.89 -7.84 -3.76
N GLU A 62 -10.80 -6.87 -3.91
CA GLU A 62 -10.44 -5.47 -4.11
C GLU A 62 -9.79 -4.85 -2.88
N ALA A 63 -10.30 -5.19 -1.69
CA ALA A 63 -9.71 -4.72 -0.44
C ALA A 63 -8.29 -5.29 -0.23
N GLU A 64 -8.10 -6.58 -0.51
CA GLU A 64 -6.79 -7.21 -0.43
C GLU A 64 -5.81 -6.64 -1.44
N ARG A 65 -6.24 -6.39 -2.68
CA ARG A 65 -5.38 -5.82 -3.72
C ARG A 65 -4.84 -4.44 -3.32
N LEU A 66 -5.71 -3.57 -2.80
CA LEU A 66 -5.33 -2.25 -2.31
C LEU A 66 -4.37 -2.34 -1.12
N ALA A 67 -4.69 -3.18 -0.13
CA ALA A 67 -3.83 -3.38 1.03
C ALA A 67 -2.45 -3.93 0.63
N PHE A 68 -2.41 -4.89 -0.31
CA PHE A 68 -1.17 -5.45 -0.85
C PHE A 68 -0.32 -4.38 -1.53
N TRP A 69 -0.88 -3.60 -2.46
CA TRP A 69 -0.14 -2.53 -3.13
C TRP A 69 0.39 -1.49 -2.16
N PHE A 70 -0.42 -1.10 -1.16
CA PHE A 70 0.04 -0.17 -0.13
C PHE A 70 1.23 -0.73 0.67
N CYS A 71 1.23 -2.04 0.97
CA CYS A 71 2.31 -2.71 1.70
C CYS A 71 3.62 -2.78 0.90
N VAL A 72 3.54 -3.09 -0.40
CA VAL A 72 4.73 -3.45 -1.21
C VAL A 72 5.25 -2.32 -2.10
N ALA A 73 4.47 -1.26 -2.30
CA ALA A 73 4.90 -0.13 -3.11
C ALA A 73 6.03 0.63 -2.41
N ASP A 74 7.19 0.70 -3.07
CA ASP A 74 8.21 1.69 -2.75
C ASP A 74 7.74 3.06 -3.25
N ARG A 75 7.47 3.97 -2.31
CA ARG A 75 6.88 5.28 -2.63
C ARG A 75 7.81 6.10 -3.53
N GLN A 76 9.13 6.02 -3.33
CA GLN A 76 10.08 6.78 -4.15
C GLN A 76 10.07 6.35 -5.61
N SER A 77 10.01 5.04 -5.85
CA SER A 77 9.90 4.46 -7.19
C SER A 77 8.58 4.86 -7.84
N VAL A 78 7.47 4.79 -7.11
CA VAL A 78 6.15 5.20 -7.62
C VAL A 78 6.14 6.68 -7.95
N ASP A 79 6.60 7.55 -7.05
CA ASP A 79 6.64 8.99 -7.25
C ASP A 79 7.51 9.38 -8.45
N SER A 80 8.67 8.73 -8.60
CA SER A 80 9.58 8.95 -9.73
C SER A 80 8.95 8.51 -11.05
N ALA A 81 8.31 7.35 -11.08
CA ALA A 81 7.63 6.82 -12.26
C ALA A 81 6.44 7.70 -12.67
N VAL A 82 5.61 8.10 -11.70
CA VAL A 82 4.46 8.99 -11.92
C VAL A 82 4.92 10.36 -12.41
N ARG A 83 5.97 10.93 -11.80
CA ARG A 83 6.57 12.20 -12.25
C ARG A 83 7.10 12.09 -13.68
N SER A 84 7.82 11.02 -14.01
CA SER A 84 8.33 10.78 -15.36
C SER A 84 7.19 10.65 -16.39
N ALA A 85 6.13 9.94 -16.04
CA ALA A 85 4.98 9.72 -16.92
C ALA A 85 4.10 10.97 -17.12
N LEU A 86 3.88 11.77 -16.06
CA LEU A 86 2.95 12.91 -16.10
C LEU A 86 3.63 14.24 -16.44
N LEU A 87 4.90 14.43 -16.06
CA LEU A 87 5.63 15.70 -16.25
C LEU A 87 6.62 15.64 -17.42
N GLY A 88 6.63 14.54 -18.18
CA GLY A 88 7.43 14.40 -19.38
C GLY A 88 8.89 14.09 -19.09
N GLY A 89 9.21 12.82 -18.92
CA GLY A 89 10.52 12.31 -19.32
C GLY A 89 10.62 12.35 -20.84
N GLY A 90 11.16 13.43 -21.40
CA GLY A 90 11.78 13.32 -22.73
C GLY A 90 12.83 12.21 -22.70
N PRO A 91 13.05 11.47 -23.81
CA PRO A 91 14.04 10.40 -23.84
C PRO A 91 15.40 10.94 -23.36
N PRO A 92 16.23 10.12 -22.68
CA PRO A 92 17.57 10.55 -22.31
C PRO A 92 18.27 11.08 -23.56
N ALA A 93 18.79 12.31 -23.49
CA ALA A 93 19.55 12.92 -24.57
C ALA A 93 20.57 11.88 -25.05
N GLY A 94 20.46 11.51 -26.33
CA GLY A 94 21.23 10.43 -26.92
C GLY A 94 22.70 10.57 -26.57
N GLY A 95 23.30 9.46 -26.18
CA GLY A 95 24.75 9.34 -26.07
C GLY A 95 25.37 9.75 -27.40
N GLY A 96 25.97 10.94 -27.41
CA GLY A 96 26.87 11.36 -28.46
C GLY A 96 28.11 10.49 -28.40
N GLY A 97 28.11 9.41 -29.20
CA GLY A 97 29.34 8.82 -29.68
C GLY A 97 30.09 9.87 -30.49
N GLY A 98 31.34 10.11 -30.14
CA GLY A 98 32.21 11.05 -30.83
C GLY A 98 33.66 10.79 -30.46
N ALA A 99 34.30 9.97 -31.30
CA ALA A 99 35.73 9.75 -31.52
C ALA A 99 36.63 9.35 -30.33
#